data_AF-A0A7Y6NTS5-F1
#
_entry.id   AF-A0A7Y6NTS5-F1
#
_cell.length_a   1.000
_cell.length_b   1.000
_cell.length_c   1.000
_cell.angle_alpha   90.00
_cell.angle_beta   90.00
_cell.angle_gamma   90.00
#
_symmetry.space_group_name_H-M   'P 1'
#
loop_
_entity.id
_entity.type
_entity.pdbx_description
1 polymer ?
#
loop_
_entity_poly.entity_id
_entity_poly.type
_entity_poly.pdbx_seq_one_letter_code
_entity_poly.pdbx_strand_id
1 'polypeptide(L)'
;MKQLGLGLNLSTKKTRKREFLEEMERVVPWAVLVQIVEPYYPKAKTGRPPFGIATMLRIHYLQQWFGLSDPAMEEALHDVPLYREFAKLDGVAARLPDETTILRFRHLLERHNLAVDMLRVVNDILQAKGLMMRTGTAVDATLISAPSSTKNADGERDPEMKQTRKGNNWYFGMKAHIGVDAHSGLVHTVAGTAANMNDLNMAGALLHGDEEAAFGDAGYQGVHKRTEAAGPTWHVAMRPGLRRRLNPFIHPDMVAERVERMKASIRAKVEHPFRVIKRQFGFTKVRYRGLAKNTAQIVTLFALSNLWMARRQLIRLQG
;
A
#
# COMPACT_ATOMS: atom_id res chain seq x y z
N MET A 1 16.36 -31.44 26.60
CA MET A 1 16.40 -31.94 25.21
C MET A 1 14.98 -31.91 24.64
N LYS A 2 14.65 -30.96 23.79
CA LYS A 2 13.37 -30.93 23.05
C LYS A 2 13.68 -31.12 21.56
N GLN A 3 12.98 -32.08 20.95
CA GLN A 3 13.08 -32.58 19.58
C GLN A 3 13.79 -31.65 18.59
N LEU A 4 15.01 -32.03 18.18
CA LEU A 4 15.50 -31.71 16.85
C LEU A 4 14.61 -32.46 15.84
N GLY A 5 13.90 -31.72 14.99
CA GLY A 5 13.03 -32.28 13.97
C GLY A 5 13.84 -32.99 12.89
N LEU A 6 13.58 -34.29 12.71
CA LEU A 6 14.13 -35.20 11.70
C LEU A 6 13.74 -34.86 10.24
N GLY A 7 13.41 -33.61 9.92
CA GLY A 7 12.91 -33.22 8.59
C GLY A 7 11.56 -33.87 8.21
N LEU A 8 10.96 -34.65 9.10
CA LEU A 8 9.66 -35.28 8.92
C LEU A 8 8.57 -34.25 9.24
N ASN A 9 8.16 -33.47 8.24
CA ASN A 9 6.96 -32.67 8.38
C ASN A 9 5.74 -33.62 8.36
N LEU A 10 5.38 -34.13 9.54
CA LEU A 10 4.30 -35.12 9.74
C LEU A 10 2.90 -34.57 9.45
N SER A 11 2.78 -33.28 9.14
CA SER A 11 1.52 -32.61 8.82
C SER A 11 1.45 -32.28 7.33
N THR A 12 0.44 -32.82 6.66
CA THR A 12 0.10 -32.52 5.25
C THR A 12 -0.69 -31.22 5.10
N LYS A 13 -1.13 -30.60 6.22
CA LYS A 13 -1.96 -29.40 6.18
C LYS A 13 -1.14 -28.18 5.81
N LYS A 14 -1.36 -27.69 4.59
CA LYS A 14 -0.85 -26.39 4.15
C LYS A 14 -1.61 -25.28 4.87
N THR A 15 -0.90 -24.42 5.60
CA THR A 15 -1.53 -23.30 6.31
C THR A 15 -1.81 -22.15 5.34
N ARG A 16 -2.87 -21.36 5.60
CA ARG A 16 -3.18 -20.17 4.81
C ARG A 16 -1.99 -19.20 4.69
N LYS A 17 -1.17 -19.10 5.74
CA LYS A 17 0.05 -18.27 5.75
C LYS A 17 1.11 -18.82 4.79
N ARG A 18 1.32 -20.13 4.77
CA ARG A 18 2.24 -20.79 3.83
C ARG A 18 1.74 -20.64 2.39
N GLU A 19 0.46 -20.91 2.14
CA GLU A 19 -0.15 -20.68 0.81
C GLU A 19 0.05 -19.26 0.33
N PHE A 20 -0.25 -18.28 1.17
CA PHE A 20 -0.05 -16.87 0.86
C PHE A 20 1.41 -16.55 0.51
N LEU A 21 2.37 -17.01 1.31
CA LEU A 21 3.79 -16.73 1.04
C LEU A 21 4.29 -17.40 -0.24
N GLU A 22 3.80 -18.59 -0.57
CA GLU A 22 4.12 -19.24 -1.84
C GLU A 22 3.49 -18.52 -3.04
N GLU A 23 2.24 -18.05 -2.91
CA GLU A 23 1.61 -17.20 -3.93
C GLU A 23 2.43 -15.92 -4.13
N MET A 24 2.81 -15.24 -3.03
CA MET A 24 3.59 -14.00 -3.10
C MET A 24 5.01 -14.22 -3.62
N GLU A 25 5.66 -15.34 -3.29
CA GLU A 25 6.98 -15.68 -3.85
C GLU A 25 6.94 -15.74 -5.38
N ARG A 26 5.82 -16.22 -5.96
CA ARG A 26 5.64 -16.33 -7.41
C ARG A 26 5.29 -15.02 -8.09
N VAL A 27 4.51 -14.16 -7.44
CA VAL A 27 3.97 -12.95 -8.09
C VAL A 27 4.81 -11.70 -7.85
N VAL A 28 5.62 -11.68 -6.79
CA VAL A 28 6.54 -10.56 -6.55
C VAL A 28 7.69 -10.63 -7.55
N PRO A 29 7.97 -9.55 -8.32
CA PRO A 29 9.03 -9.53 -9.32
C PRO A 29 10.41 -9.33 -8.68
N TRP A 30 10.87 -10.31 -7.90
CA TRP A 30 12.10 -10.20 -7.07
C TRP A 30 13.33 -9.76 -7.85
N ALA A 31 13.55 -10.30 -9.05
CA ALA A 31 14.72 -9.97 -9.86
C ALA A 31 14.77 -8.49 -10.20
N VAL A 32 13.65 -7.91 -10.64
CA VAL A 32 13.57 -6.48 -11.00
C VAL A 32 13.68 -5.61 -9.75
N LEU A 33 13.03 -5.99 -8.65
CA LEU A 33 13.13 -5.26 -7.38
C LEU A 33 14.56 -5.25 -6.82
N VAL A 34 15.31 -6.35 -7.00
CA VAL A 34 16.72 -6.40 -6.62
C VAL A 34 17.54 -5.39 -7.45
N GLN A 35 17.32 -5.33 -8.76
CA GLN A 35 18.02 -4.40 -9.66
C GLN A 35 17.77 -2.93 -9.30
N ILE A 36 16.57 -2.59 -8.81
CA ILE A 36 16.25 -1.22 -8.35
C ILE A 36 17.08 -0.83 -7.11
N VAL A 37 17.34 -1.78 -6.22
CA VAL A 37 18.02 -1.55 -4.94
C VAL A 37 19.55 -1.66 -5.08
N GLU A 38 20.03 -2.50 -6.00
CA GLU A 38 21.44 -2.82 -6.19
C GLU A 38 22.38 -1.61 -6.31
N PRO A 39 22.06 -0.53 -7.05
CA PRO A 39 22.94 0.65 -7.17
C PRO A 39 23.26 1.32 -5.83
N TYR A 40 22.36 1.19 -4.85
CA TYR A 40 22.46 1.84 -3.55
C TYR A 40 22.95 0.89 -2.45
N TYR A 41 22.99 -0.42 -2.74
CA TYR A 41 23.28 -1.43 -1.74
C TYR A 41 24.77 -1.47 -1.39
N PRO A 42 25.14 -1.55 -0.10
CA PRO A 42 26.55 -1.61 0.29
C PRO A 42 27.26 -2.80 -0.34
N LYS A 43 28.42 -2.55 -0.95
CA LYS A 43 29.36 -3.61 -1.37
C LYS A 43 30.34 -3.86 -0.23
N ALA A 44 30.60 -5.13 0.08
CA ALA A 44 31.57 -5.48 1.11
C ALA A 44 32.96 -4.95 0.70
N LYS A 45 33.54 -4.06 1.52
CA LYS A 45 34.93 -3.59 1.35
C LYS A 45 35.83 -4.13 2.46
N THR A 46 35.33 -4.19 3.69
CA THR A 46 35.96 -4.82 4.86
C THR A 46 34.88 -5.27 5.86
N GLY A 47 35.16 -6.29 6.66
CA GLY A 47 34.25 -6.79 7.70
C GLY A 47 33.17 -7.76 7.20
N ARG A 48 32.11 -7.92 8.00
CA ARG A 48 31.05 -8.90 7.74
C ARG A 48 30.26 -8.53 6.48
N PRO A 49 30.07 -9.46 5.53
CA PRO A 49 29.32 -9.16 4.32
C PRO A 49 27.86 -8.78 4.66
N PRO A 50 27.28 -7.83 3.91
CA PRO A 50 25.87 -7.52 4.03
C PRO A 50 25.03 -8.74 3.58
N PHE A 51 23.78 -8.79 4.04
CA PHE A 51 22.85 -9.81 3.56
C PHE A 51 22.50 -9.60 2.08
N GLY A 52 22.05 -10.65 1.40
CA GLY A 52 21.57 -10.51 0.03
C GLY A 52 20.37 -9.55 -0.05
N ILE A 53 20.32 -8.72 -1.09
CA ILE A 53 19.21 -7.78 -1.34
C ILE A 53 17.88 -8.53 -1.39
N ALA A 54 17.84 -9.67 -2.07
CA ALA A 54 16.67 -10.53 -2.20
C ALA A 54 16.12 -11.01 -0.84
N THR A 55 17.01 -11.31 0.11
CA THR A 55 16.66 -11.69 1.49
C THR A 55 16.11 -10.49 2.25
N MET A 56 16.77 -9.34 2.18
CA MET A 56 16.33 -8.13 2.88
C MET A 56 14.99 -7.60 2.36
N LEU A 57 14.75 -7.68 1.05
CA LEU A 57 13.44 -7.36 0.45
C LEU A 57 12.33 -8.27 0.97
N ARG A 58 12.59 -9.58 1.06
CA ARG A 58 11.60 -10.54 1.59
C ARG A 58 11.28 -10.26 3.05
N ILE A 59 12.29 -9.96 3.86
CA ILE A 59 12.08 -9.55 5.26
C ILE A 59 11.26 -8.27 5.32
N HIS A 60 11.61 -7.26 4.52
CA HIS A 60 10.86 -6.01 4.47
C HIS A 60 9.39 -6.22 4.07
N TYR A 61 9.11 -7.11 3.12
CA TYR A 61 7.74 -7.42 2.69
C TYR A 61 6.99 -8.27 3.71
N LEU A 62 7.65 -9.18 4.44
CA LEU A 62 7.08 -9.85 5.61
C LEU A 62 6.63 -8.83 6.66
N GLN A 63 7.45 -7.80 6.93
CA GLN A 63 7.06 -6.72 7.85
C GLN A 63 5.78 -6.02 7.39
N GLN A 64 5.66 -5.73 6.10
CA GLN A 64 4.47 -5.06 5.56
C GLN A 64 3.24 -5.96 5.58
N TRP A 65 3.34 -7.21 5.16
CA TRP A 65 2.19 -8.14 5.09
C TRP A 65 1.66 -8.56 6.46
N PHE A 66 2.53 -8.61 7.48
CA PHE A 66 2.14 -9.06 8.82
C PHE A 66 2.20 -7.95 9.88
N GLY A 67 2.46 -6.70 9.47
CA GLY A 67 2.49 -5.54 10.35
C GLY A 67 3.53 -5.68 11.47
N LEU A 68 4.73 -6.17 11.16
CA LEU A 68 5.81 -6.34 12.14
C LEU A 68 6.69 -5.08 12.20
N SER A 69 7.13 -4.71 13.41
CA SER A 69 8.19 -3.70 13.58
C SER A 69 9.57 -4.28 13.28
N ASP A 70 10.62 -3.45 13.29
CA ASP A 70 11.99 -3.92 13.11
C ASP A 70 12.38 -4.94 14.21
N PRO A 71 12.15 -4.69 15.53
CA PRO A 71 12.41 -5.71 16.57
C PRO A 71 11.50 -6.94 16.46
N ALA A 72 10.19 -6.75 16.22
CA ALA A 72 9.27 -7.88 16.13
C ALA A 72 9.57 -8.78 14.92
N MET A 73 10.19 -8.23 13.86
CA MET A 73 10.64 -9.02 12.72
C MET A 73 11.89 -9.83 13.06
N GLU A 74 12.85 -9.27 13.80
CA GLU A 74 13.99 -10.03 14.33
C GLU A 74 13.50 -11.22 15.17
N GLU A 75 12.67 -10.97 16.19
CA GLU A 75 12.08 -12.03 17.03
C GLU A 75 11.34 -13.08 16.18
N ALA A 76 10.55 -12.63 15.20
CA ALA A 76 9.82 -13.54 14.34
C ALA A 76 10.73 -14.39 13.43
N LEU A 77 11.93 -13.93 13.06
CA LEU A 77 12.90 -14.76 12.35
C LEU A 77 13.46 -15.87 13.26
N HIS A 78 13.61 -15.62 14.55
CA HIS A 78 13.97 -16.68 15.51
C HIS A 78 12.84 -17.70 15.68
N ASP A 79 11.62 -17.21 15.90
CA ASP A 79 10.50 -18.05 16.36
C ASP A 79 9.72 -18.73 15.25
N VAL A 80 9.74 -18.20 14.02
CA VAL A 80 8.88 -18.66 12.92
C VAL A 80 9.73 -19.22 11.77
N PRO A 81 9.96 -20.56 11.71
CA PRO A 81 10.74 -21.18 10.63
C PRO A 81 10.25 -20.84 9.22
N LEU A 82 8.93 -20.69 9.04
CA LEU A 82 8.33 -20.31 7.76
C LEU A 82 8.83 -18.94 7.24
N TYR A 83 9.14 -17.99 8.13
CA TYR A 83 9.67 -16.69 7.72
C TYR A 83 11.14 -16.79 7.29
N ARG A 84 11.92 -17.64 7.95
CA ARG A 84 13.30 -17.94 7.52
C ARG A 84 13.31 -18.65 6.16
N GLU A 85 12.47 -19.65 5.98
CA GLU A 85 12.29 -20.36 4.72
C GLU A 85 11.93 -19.38 3.59
N PHE A 86 10.92 -18.52 3.82
CA PHE A 86 10.54 -17.52 2.84
C PHE A 86 11.71 -16.58 2.52
N ALA A 87 12.38 -16.03 3.54
CA ALA A 87 13.52 -15.11 3.39
C ALA A 87 14.83 -15.75 2.89
N LYS A 88 14.84 -17.06 2.62
CA LYS A 88 16.04 -17.84 2.20
C LYS A 88 17.16 -17.83 3.27
N LEU A 89 16.76 -18.04 4.53
CA LEU A 89 17.61 -18.08 5.73
C LEU A 89 17.54 -19.46 6.44
N ASP A 90 17.23 -20.52 5.70
CA ASP A 90 16.99 -21.89 6.20
C ASP A 90 18.25 -22.75 6.31
N GLY A 91 19.42 -22.23 5.94
CA GLY A 91 20.70 -22.94 6.12
C GLY A 91 21.02 -23.23 7.59
N VAL A 92 21.60 -24.40 7.88
CA VAL A 92 21.91 -24.90 9.24
C VAL A 92 22.77 -23.93 10.07
N ALA A 93 23.57 -23.08 9.42
CA ALA A 93 24.40 -22.04 10.03
C ALA A 93 24.06 -20.62 9.51
N ALA A 94 22.85 -20.42 8.97
CA ALA A 94 22.45 -19.13 8.42
C ALA A 94 22.34 -18.08 9.52
N ARG A 95 23.11 -16.99 9.37
CA ARG A 95 22.96 -15.83 10.25
C ARG A 95 21.58 -15.21 10.06
N LEU A 96 20.95 -14.77 11.16
CA LEU A 96 19.75 -13.93 11.10
C LEU A 96 20.12 -12.43 11.21
N PRO A 97 19.44 -11.54 10.46
CA PRO A 97 19.57 -10.10 10.62
C PRO A 97 18.91 -9.64 11.90
N ASP A 98 19.62 -8.79 12.63
CA ASP A 98 19.11 -8.08 13.81
C ASP A 98 18.25 -6.87 13.41
N GLU A 99 17.55 -6.29 14.37
CA GLU A 99 16.74 -5.07 14.24
C GLU A 99 17.52 -3.97 13.53
N THR A 100 18.79 -3.78 13.91
CA THR A 100 19.63 -2.71 13.35
C THR A 100 19.91 -2.92 11.87
N THR A 101 20.09 -4.17 11.44
CA THR A 101 20.28 -4.54 10.04
C THR A 101 19.02 -4.29 9.23
N ILE A 102 17.85 -4.67 9.77
CA ILE A 102 16.55 -4.43 9.14
C ILE A 102 16.27 -2.92 9.03
N LEU A 103 16.52 -2.17 10.11
CA LEU A 103 16.42 -0.71 10.17
C LEU A 103 17.28 -0.02 9.11
N ARG A 104 18.55 -0.41 8.98
CA ARG A 104 19.48 0.15 7.98
C ARG A 104 18.99 -0.08 6.56
N PHE A 105 18.44 -1.26 6.28
CA PHE A 105 17.86 -1.56 4.98
C PHE A 105 16.64 -0.67 4.70
N ARG A 106 15.73 -0.52 5.66
CA ARG A 106 14.59 0.39 5.51
C ARG A 106 15.02 1.83 5.27
N HIS A 107 16.00 2.34 6.03
CA HIS A 107 16.55 3.68 5.82
C HIS A 107 17.22 3.86 4.45
N LEU A 108 17.82 2.80 3.89
CA LEU A 108 18.34 2.82 2.52
C LEU A 108 17.20 3.01 1.52
N LEU A 109 16.10 2.25 1.66
CA LEU A 109 14.93 2.40 0.78
C LEU A 109 14.33 3.82 0.89
N GLU A 110 14.21 4.34 2.11
CA GLU A 110 13.69 5.69 2.38
C GLU A 110 14.58 6.79 1.77
N ARG A 111 15.90 6.71 2.00
CA ARG A 111 16.87 7.72 1.52
C ARG A 111 16.86 7.89 0.01
N HIS A 112 16.64 6.79 -0.71
CA HIS A 112 16.67 6.77 -2.17
C HIS A 112 15.26 6.76 -2.79
N ASN A 113 14.21 7.00 -1.98
CA ASN A 113 12.81 7.04 -2.42
C ASN A 113 12.35 5.79 -3.20
N LEU A 114 12.91 4.62 -2.87
CA LEU A 114 12.74 3.42 -3.69
C LEU A 114 11.32 2.85 -3.65
N ALA A 115 10.51 3.23 -2.66
CA ALA A 115 9.10 2.82 -2.62
C ALA A 115 8.34 3.25 -3.88
N VAL A 116 8.59 4.46 -4.38
CA VAL A 116 7.95 4.99 -5.58
C VAL A 116 8.38 4.21 -6.82
N ASP A 117 9.68 3.91 -6.94
CA ASP A 117 10.19 3.07 -8.03
C ASP A 117 9.65 1.64 -7.99
N MET A 118 9.51 1.05 -6.80
CA MET A 118 8.91 -0.27 -6.64
C MET A 118 7.45 -0.29 -7.08
N LEU A 119 6.65 0.72 -6.69
CA LEU A 119 5.27 0.85 -7.15
C LEU A 119 5.20 1.00 -8.67
N ARG A 120 6.03 1.88 -9.24
CA ARG A 120 6.11 2.10 -10.68
C ARG A 120 6.39 0.80 -11.44
N VAL A 121 7.43 0.07 -11.05
CA VAL A 121 7.80 -1.19 -11.70
C VAL A 121 6.71 -2.26 -11.54
N VAL A 122 6.07 -2.36 -10.37
CA VAL A 122 4.92 -3.25 -10.19
C VAL A 122 3.80 -2.89 -11.15
N ASN A 123 3.49 -1.60 -11.29
CA ASN A 123 2.44 -1.13 -12.18
C ASN A 123 2.80 -1.36 -13.66
N ASP A 124 4.04 -1.12 -14.06
CA ASP A 124 4.54 -1.39 -15.42
C ASP A 124 4.36 -2.88 -15.78
N ILE A 125 4.69 -3.79 -14.85
CA ILE A 125 4.51 -5.24 -15.06
C ILE A 125 3.04 -5.61 -15.16
N LEU A 126 2.17 -5.03 -14.31
CA LEU A 126 0.74 -5.28 -14.34
C LEU A 126 0.10 -4.77 -15.64
N GLN A 127 0.53 -3.62 -16.13
CA GLN A 127 0.10 -3.05 -17.41
C GLN A 127 0.58 -3.90 -18.59
N ALA A 128 1.86 -4.31 -18.60
CA ALA A 128 2.39 -5.19 -19.64
C ALA A 128 1.67 -6.55 -19.72
N LYS A 129 1.07 -6.99 -18.61
CA LYS A 129 0.23 -8.19 -18.53
C LYS A 129 -1.26 -7.94 -18.78
N GLY A 130 -1.64 -6.71 -19.15
CA GLY A 130 -3.03 -6.33 -19.44
C GLY A 130 -3.95 -6.29 -18.22
N LEU A 131 -3.39 -6.21 -17.01
CA LEU A 131 -4.17 -6.25 -15.75
C LEU A 131 -4.57 -4.87 -15.22
N MET A 132 -3.95 -3.81 -15.74
CA MET A 132 -4.23 -2.42 -15.37
C MET A 132 -4.43 -1.60 -16.65
N MET A 133 -5.54 -0.87 -16.72
CA MET A 133 -5.83 0.09 -17.80
C MET A 133 -5.50 1.52 -17.36
N ARG A 134 -5.45 2.45 -18.32
CA ARG A 134 -5.08 3.86 -18.10
C ARG A 134 -6.22 4.87 -18.32
N THR A 135 -7.33 4.49 -18.96
CA THR A 135 -8.31 5.48 -19.44
C THR A 135 -9.29 5.96 -18.36
N GLY A 136 -9.49 5.20 -17.29
CA GLY A 136 -10.39 5.58 -16.21
C GLY A 136 -9.71 5.52 -14.85
N THR A 137 -9.89 6.57 -14.03
CA THR A 137 -9.38 6.60 -12.66
C THR A 137 -10.47 6.87 -11.63
N ALA A 138 -10.41 6.23 -10.47
CA ALA A 138 -11.16 6.62 -9.29
C ALA A 138 -10.20 7.16 -8.22
N VAL A 139 -10.54 8.30 -7.63
CA VAL A 139 -9.72 8.94 -6.60
C VAL A 139 -10.41 8.90 -5.25
N ASP A 140 -9.65 8.60 -4.21
CA ASP A 140 -10.15 8.61 -2.84
C ASP A 140 -9.03 8.84 -1.83
N ALA A 141 -9.42 9.25 -0.61
CA ALA A 141 -8.51 9.50 0.47
C ALA A 141 -8.95 8.78 1.75
N THR A 142 -8.00 8.14 2.43
CA THR A 142 -8.24 7.53 3.73
C THR A 142 -7.43 8.22 4.83
N LEU A 143 -8.07 8.46 5.97
CA LEU A 143 -7.39 8.92 7.17
C LEU A 143 -6.63 7.76 7.81
N ILE A 144 -5.38 8.02 8.19
CA ILE A 144 -4.53 7.09 8.92
C ILE A 144 -4.12 7.77 10.23
N SER A 145 -4.51 7.14 11.32
CA SER A 145 -4.24 7.66 12.66
C SER A 145 -2.74 7.61 12.97
N ALA A 146 -2.24 8.69 13.56
CA ALA A 146 -0.94 8.72 14.22
C ALA A 146 -1.09 8.54 15.73
N PRO A 147 -0.06 7.99 16.41
CA PRO A 147 -0.01 8.03 17.87
C PRO A 147 -0.19 9.47 18.37
N SER A 148 -1.21 9.69 19.19
CA SER A 148 -1.47 10.99 19.83
C SER A 148 -0.61 11.23 21.08
N SER A 149 0.19 10.21 21.46
CA SER A 149 1.04 10.20 22.63
C SER A 149 2.12 11.27 22.52
N THR A 150 2.24 12.06 23.58
CA THR A 150 3.35 12.99 23.85
C THR A 150 4.38 12.38 24.79
N LYS A 151 4.29 11.07 25.09
CA LYS A 151 5.23 10.35 25.96
C LYS A 151 6.54 10.04 25.23
N ASN A 152 7.28 11.09 24.87
CA ASN A 152 8.67 11.05 24.41
C ASN A 152 9.49 12.05 25.25
N ALA A 153 10.81 12.06 25.06
CA ALA A 153 11.71 12.94 25.83
C ALA A 153 11.33 14.43 25.72
N ASP A 154 10.84 14.84 24.54
CA ASP A 154 10.49 16.23 24.25
C ASP A 154 9.07 16.62 24.68
N GLY A 155 8.22 15.66 25.07
CA GLY A 155 6.82 15.94 25.43
C GLY A 155 5.92 16.33 24.25
N GLU A 156 6.37 16.12 23.01
CA GLU A 156 5.71 16.65 21.80
C GLU A 156 5.14 15.56 20.89
N ARG A 157 4.07 15.91 20.16
CA ARG A 157 3.55 15.07 19.08
C ARG A 157 4.43 15.21 17.84
N ASP A 158 4.23 14.30 16.88
CA ASP A 158 4.83 14.47 15.56
C ASP A 158 4.35 15.80 14.91
N PRO A 159 5.26 16.76 14.63
CA PRO A 159 4.88 18.08 14.13
C PRO A 159 4.30 18.04 12.70
N GLU A 160 4.62 17.01 11.91
CA GLU A 160 4.14 16.83 10.54
C GLU A 160 2.74 16.19 10.48
N MET A 161 2.27 15.61 11.60
CA MET A 161 0.92 15.08 11.73
C MET A 161 -0.03 16.19 12.20
N LYS A 162 -1.23 16.27 11.61
CA LYS A 162 -2.23 17.31 11.92
C LYS A 162 -3.58 16.73 12.27
N GLN A 163 -4.42 17.54 12.91
CA GLN A 163 -5.79 17.16 13.24
C GLN A 163 -6.76 17.54 12.13
N THR A 164 -7.80 16.74 11.96
CA THR A 164 -8.93 17.05 11.10
C THR A 164 -10.21 16.50 11.72
N ARG A 165 -11.35 17.09 11.36
CA ARG A 165 -12.66 16.65 11.81
C ARG A 165 -13.39 15.96 10.65
N LYS A 166 -13.82 14.71 10.85
CA LYS A 166 -14.68 13.98 9.90
C LYS A 166 -15.97 13.59 10.62
N GLY A 167 -17.08 14.19 10.20
CA GLY A 167 -18.34 14.11 10.95
C GLY A 167 -18.22 14.74 12.33
N ASN A 168 -18.52 13.98 13.38
CA ASN A 168 -18.41 14.41 14.78
C ASN A 168 -17.10 13.96 15.46
N ASN A 169 -16.22 13.27 14.73
CA ASN A 169 -14.99 12.71 15.29
C ASN A 169 -13.77 13.51 14.85
N TRP A 170 -12.84 13.69 15.78
CA TRP A 170 -11.52 14.26 15.54
C TRP A 170 -10.50 13.16 15.28
N TYR A 171 -9.66 13.38 14.27
CA TYR A 171 -8.60 12.46 13.87
C TYR A 171 -7.27 13.20 13.87
N PHE A 172 -6.23 12.59 14.43
CA PHE A 172 -4.86 13.09 14.37
C PHE A 172 -4.00 12.14 13.54
N GLY A 173 -3.31 12.67 12.53
CA GLY A 173 -2.41 11.88 11.70
C GLY A 173 -2.26 12.43 10.29
N MET A 174 -2.36 11.53 9.32
CA MET A 174 -2.17 11.82 7.90
C MET A 174 -3.33 11.29 7.04
N LYS A 175 -3.31 11.64 5.77
CA LYS A 175 -4.13 11.05 4.70
C LYS A 175 -3.25 10.30 3.73
N ALA A 176 -3.74 9.15 3.29
CA ALA A 176 -3.27 8.51 2.06
C ALA A 176 -4.31 8.76 0.97
N HIS A 177 -3.90 9.46 -0.07
CA HIS A 177 -4.65 9.71 -1.28
C HIS A 177 -4.20 8.73 -2.34
N ILE A 178 -5.15 8.13 -3.06
CA ILE A 178 -4.83 7.20 -4.14
C ILE A 178 -5.64 7.49 -5.39
N GLY A 179 -5.01 7.28 -6.54
CA GLY A 179 -5.65 7.07 -7.83
C GLY A 179 -5.63 5.58 -8.16
N VAL A 180 -6.80 5.02 -8.50
CA VAL A 180 -6.93 3.62 -8.89
C VAL A 180 -7.51 3.50 -10.29
N ASP A 181 -7.05 2.51 -11.04
CA ASP A 181 -7.68 2.17 -12.32
C ASP A 181 -9.15 1.80 -12.08
N ALA A 182 -10.05 2.52 -12.75
CA ALA A 182 -11.49 2.36 -12.60
C ALA A 182 -11.98 1.00 -13.11
N HIS A 183 -11.19 0.28 -13.91
CA HIS A 183 -11.51 -1.08 -14.33
C HIS A 183 -11.08 -2.13 -13.31
N SER A 184 -9.78 -2.21 -13.00
CA SER A 184 -9.20 -3.26 -12.14
C SER A 184 -9.27 -2.96 -10.64
N GLY A 185 -9.36 -1.70 -10.25
CA GLY A 185 -9.19 -1.25 -8.86
C GLY A 185 -7.74 -1.28 -8.36
N LEU A 186 -6.77 -1.48 -9.24
CA LEU A 186 -5.34 -1.43 -8.90
C LEU A 186 -4.87 0.02 -8.80
N VAL A 187 -3.98 0.28 -7.83
CA VAL A 187 -3.48 1.62 -7.51
C VAL A 187 -2.39 2.03 -8.48
N HIS A 188 -2.57 3.14 -9.18
CA HIS A 188 -1.52 3.69 -10.04
C HIS A 188 -0.73 4.81 -9.36
N THR A 189 -1.40 5.61 -8.52
CA THR A 189 -0.80 6.79 -7.88
C THR A 189 -1.13 6.83 -6.39
N VAL A 190 -0.16 7.27 -5.57
CA VAL A 190 -0.26 7.38 -4.12
C VAL A 190 0.37 8.69 -3.66
N ALA A 191 -0.35 9.44 -2.82
CA ALA A 191 0.17 10.65 -2.19
C ALA A 191 -0.10 10.65 -0.68
N GLY A 192 0.89 11.03 0.13
CA GLY A 192 0.76 11.18 1.57
C GLY A 192 0.73 12.66 1.97
N THR A 193 -0.24 13.06 2.78
CA THR A 193 -0.33 14.44 3.29
C THR A 193 -0.73 14.48 4.75
N ALA A 194 -0.50 15.57 5.46
CA ALA A 194 -1.12 15.79 6.76
C ALA A 194 -2.66 15.69 6.69
N ALA A 195 -3.31 15.31 7.80
CA ALA A 195 -4.75 14.99 7.77
C ALA A 195 -5.68 16.19 7.49
N ASN A 196 -5.20 17.42 7.72
CA ASN A 196 -5.94 18.64 7.44
C ASN A 196 -5.92 19.05 5.96
N MET A 197 -5.11 18.41 5.12
CA MET A 197 -5.08 18.71 3.69
C MET A 197 -6.43 18.42 3.04
N ASN A 198 -6.91 19.33 2.19
CA ASN A 198 -8.14 19.15 1.44
C ASN A 198 -7.91 18.20 0.26
N ASP A 199 -8.77 17.20 0.10
CA ASP A 199 -8.67 16.17 -0.94
C ASP A 199 -8.73 16.80 -2.35
N LEU A 200 -9.50 17.89 -2.50
CA LEU A 200 -9.61 18.65 -3.73
C LEU A 200 -8.25 19.18 -4.24
N ASN A 201 -7.33 19.50 -3.34
CA ASN A 201 -6.00 20.02 -3.69
C ASN A 201 -5.05 18.90 -4.16
N MET A 202 -5.39 17.64 -3.90
CA MET A 202 -4.61 16.50 -4.34
C MET A 202 -5.11 15.92 -5.66
N ALA A 203 -6.27 16.36 -6.17
CA ALA A 203 -6.92 15.78 -7.33
C ALA A 203 -5.99 15.62 -8.54
N GLY A 204 -5.21 16.65 -8.88
CA GLY A 204 -4.24 16.60 -9.98
C GLY A 204 -3.10 15.62 -9.76
N ALA A 205 -2.58 15.56 -8.53
CA ALA A 205 -1.52 14.64 -8.14
C ALA A 205 -1.96 13.17 -8.06
N LEU A 206 -3.25 12.88 -8.26
CA LEU A 206 -3.81 11.52 -8.31
C LEU A 206 -4.12 11.06 -9.73
N LEU A 207 -3.81 11.88 -10.74
CA LEU A 207 -3.89 11.54 -12.14
C LEU A 207 -2.50 11.11 -12.66
N HIS A 208 -2.46 10.17 -13.59
CA HIS A 208 -1.23 9.74 -14.29
C HIS A 208 -1.08 10.37 -15.68
N GLY A 209 -2.09 11.10 -16.17
CA GLY A 209 -2.05 11.92 -17.38
C GLY A 209 -2.66 11.29 -18.63
N ASP A 210 -3.02 10.01 -18.59
CA ASP A 210 -3.63 9.29 -19.73
C ASP A 210 -5.14 9.05 -19.51
N GLU A 211 -5.73 9.65 -18.46
CA GLU A 211 -7.13 9.44 -18.12
C GLU A 211 -8.09 10.25 -19.01
N GLU A 212 -9.13 9.58 -19.48
CA GLU A 212 -10.28 10.19 -20.16
C GLU A 212 -11.41 10.51 -19.17
N ALA A 213 -11.53 9.72 -18.09
CA ALA A 213 -12.56 9.88 -17.07
C ALA A 213 -12.01 9.71 -15.65
N ALA A 214 -12.44 10.59 -14.74
CA ALA A 214 -12.05 10.57 -13.33
C ALA A 214 -13.27 10.54 -12.41
N PHE A 215 -13.27 9.66 -11.40
CA PHE A 215 -14.39 9.46 -10.48
C PHE A 215 -14.01 9.87 -9.07
N GLY A 216 -14.71 10.85 -8.51
CA GLY A 216 -14.43 11.39 -7.18
C GLY A 216 -15.63 11.32 -6.23
N ASP A 217 -15.35 11.35 -4.93
CA ASP A 217 -16.37 11.50 -3.91
C ASP A 217 -16.91 12.94 -3.80
N ALA A 218 -17.91 13.16 -2.95
CA ALA A 218 -18.48 14.50 -2.80
C ALA A 218 -17.49 15.55 -2.23
N GLY A 219 -16.33 15.13 -1.71
CA GLY A 219 -15.22 15.99 -1.34
C GLY A 219 -14.48 16.60 -2.53
N TYR A 220 -14.57 15.99 -3.72
CA TYR A 220 -14.00 16.51 -4.97
C TYR A 220 -14.95 17.48 -5.72
N GLN A 221 -16.02 17.95 -5.07
CA GLN A 221 -16.90 18.95 -5.65
C GLN A 221 -16.12 20.25 -5.94
N GLY A 222 -16.20 20.73 -7.19
CA GLY A 222 -15.43 21.90 -7.65
C GLY A 222 -14.09 21.57 -8.31
N VAL A 223 -13.76 20.29 -8.51
CA VAL A 223 -12.48 19.87 -9.13
C VAL A 223 -12.26 20.43 -10.53
N HIS A 224 -13.32 20.67 -11.30
CA HIS A 224 -13.26 21.34 -12.61
C HIS A 224 -12.65 22.76 -12.57
N LYS A 225 -12.52 23.38 -11.39
CA LYS A 225 -11.88 24.68 -11.20
C LYS A 225 -10.38 24.58 -10.94
N ARG A 226 -9.84 23.38 -10.80
CA ARG A 226 -8.42 23.11 -10.51
C ARG A 226 -7.70 22.86 -11.83
N THR A 227 -6.78 23.74 -12.19
CA THR A 227 -6.00 23.60 -13.43
C THR A 227 -5.10 22.38 -13.37
N GLU A 228 -4.60 22.05 -12.19
CA GLU A 228 -3.80 20.85 -11.93
C GLU A 228 -4.57 19.53 -12.13
N ALA A 229 -5.91 19.56 -12.13
CA ALA A 229 -6.77 18.40 -12.33
C ALA A 229 -7.48 18.40 -13.69
N ALA A 230 -7.01 19.21 -14.63
CA ALA A 230 -7.53 19.25 -16.00
C ALA A 230 -7.14 17.98 -16.79
N GLY A 231 -7.87 17.71 -17.88
CA GLY A 231 -7.67 16.53 -18.73
C GLY A 231 -8.92 15.64 -18.78
N PRO A 232 -9.19 14.84 -17.74
CA PRO A 232 -10.31 13.91 -17.74
C PRO A 232 -11.67 14.57 -17.49
N THR A 233 -12.73 13.89 -17.93
CA THR A 233 -14.10 14.22 -17.52
C THR A 233 -14.32 13.77 -16.07
N TRP A 234 -14.58 14.73 -15.19
CA TRP A 234 -14.81 14.45 -13.76
C TRP A 234 -16.26 14.08 -13.44
N HIS A 235 -16.45 12.86 -12.95
CA HIS A 235 -17.71 12.32 -12.45
C HIS A 235 -17.72 12.33 -10.92
N VAL A 236 -18.05 13.47 -10.34
CA VAL A 236 -18.10 13.66 -8.88
C VAL A 236 -19.45 13.19 -8.32
N ALA A 237 -19.43 12.43 -7.23
CA ALA A 237 -20.65 11.97 -6.57
C ALA A 237 -21.49 13.12 -6.02
N MET A 238 -22.82 12.98 -6.10
CA MET A 238 -23.75 13.91 -5.48
C MET A 238 -23.65 13.83 -3.95
N ARG A 239 -23.81 14.98 -3.28
CA ARG A 239 -23.83 15.03 -1.81
C ARG A 239 -24.96 14.15 -1.26
N PRO A 240 -24.74 13.34 -0.21
CA PRO A 240 -25.76 12.43 0.34
C PRO A 240 -27.08 13.12 0.72
N GLY A 241 -27.03 14.37 1.20
CA GLY A 241 -28.21 15.15 1.54
C GLY A 241 -29.05 15.59 0.33
N LEU A 242 -28.41 15.83 -0.82
CA LEU A 242 -29.11 16.15 -2.09
C LEU A 242 -29.66 14.89 -2.72
N ARG A 243 -28.87 13.81 -2.74
CA ARG A 243 -29.30 12.52 -3.30
C ARG A 243 -30.54 11.98 -2.59
N ARG A 244 -30.64 12.15 -1.27
CA ARG A 244 -31.83 11.79 -0.46
C ARG A 244 -33.11 12.54 -0.85
N ARG A 245 -33.02 13.66 -1.56
CA ARG A 245 -34.17 14.44 -2.01
C ARG A 245 -34.69 14.02 -3.38
N LEU A 246 -33.95 13.17 -4.11
CA LEU A 246 -34.38 12.67 -5.40
C LEU A 246 -35.64 11.81 -5.24
N ASN A 247 -36.65 12.11 -6.03
CA ASN A 247 -37.88 11.34 -6.07
C ASN A 247 -37.85 10.36 -7.28
N PRO A 248 -37.72 9.04 -7.07
CA PRO A 248 -37.62 8.08 -8.16
C PRO A 248 -38.90 7.97 -9.03
N PHE A 249 -40.00 8.60 -8.63
CA PHE A 249 -41.22 8.70 -9.43
C PHE A 249 -41.21 9.89 -10.41
N ILE A 250 -40.22 10.78 -10.31
CA ILE A 250 -40.00 11.90 -11.23
C ILE A 250 -38.90 11.49 -12.22
N HIS A 251 -39.21 11.50 -13.52
CA HIS A 251 -38.31 10.93 -14.54
C HIS A 251 -36.87 11.51 -14.49
N PRO A 252 -36.66 12.84 -14.41
CA PRO A 252 -35.32 13.41 -14.21
C PRO A 252 -34.57 12.86 -12.98
N ASP A 253 -35.24 12.76 -11.85
CA ASP A 253 -34.66 12.29 -10.59
C ASP A 253 -34.35 10.79 -10.62
N MET A 254 -35.20 10.01 -11.29
CA MET A 254 -34.96 8.58 -11.54
C MET A 254 -33.69 8.36 -12.37
N VAL A 255 -33.49 9.17 -13.43
CA VAL A 255 -32.27 9.15 -14.23
C VAL A 255 -31.06 9.56 -13.40
N ALA A 256 -31.17 10.63 -12.61
CA ALA A 256 -30.10 11.09 -11.73
C ALA A 256 -29.67 10.01 -10.71
N GLU A 257 -30.64 9.31 -10.09
CA GLU A 257 -30.35 8.23 -9.14
C GLU A 257 -29.66 7.04 -9.82
N ARG A 258 -30.05 6.70 -11.06
CA ARG A 258 -29.35 5.68 -11.85
C ARG A 258 -27.90 6.08 -12.14
N VAL A 259 -27.65 7.34 -12.49
CA VAL A 259 -26.29 7.87 -12.70
C VAL A 259 -25.46 7.82 -11.42
N GLU A 260 -26.02 8.24 -10.28
CA GLU A 260 -25.33 8.14 -8.98
C GLU A 260 -25.00 6.69 -8.60
N ARG A 261 -25.90 5.75 -8.90
CA ARG A 261 -25.66 4.32 -8.67
C ARG A 261 -24.53 3.79 -9.56
N MET A 262 -24.45 4.20 -10.83
CA MET A 262 -23.35 3.84 -11.72
C MET A 262 -22.00 4.40 -11.22
N LYS A 263 -21.96 5.68 -10.85
CA LYS A 263 -20.76 6.31 -10.26
C LYS A 263 -20.31 5.60 -8.98
N ALA A 264 -21.25 5.25 -8.11
CA ALA A 264 -20.95 4.52 -6.88
C ALA A 264 -20.36 3.12 -7.17
N SER A 265 -20.90 2.41 -8.18
CA SER A 265 -20.40 1.09 -8.57
C SER A 265 -18.96 1.12 -9.08
N ILE A 266 -18.59 2.16 -9.84
CA ILE A 266 -17.21 2.33 -10.31
C ILE A 266 -16.30 2.67 -9.13
N ARG A 267 -16.71 3.64 -8.31
CA ARG A 267 -15.94 4.10 -7.15
C ARG A 267 -15.72 3.02 -6.10
N ALA A 268 -16.64 2.07 -5.92
CA ALA A 268 -16.48 0.99 -4.95
C ALA A 268 -15.16 0.21 -5.09
N LYS A 269 -14.55 0.19 -6.30
CA LYS A 269 -13.26 -0.47 -6.53
C LYS A 269 -12.11 0.18 -5.75
N VAL A 270 -12.15 1.49 -5.50
CA VAL A 270 -11.12 2.21 -4.71
C VAL A 270 -11.08 1.74 -3.25
N GLU A 271 -12.17 1.14 -2.76
CA GLU A 271 -12.23 0.62 -1.40
C GLU A 271 -11.40 -0.67 -1.22
N HIS A 272 -11.15 -1.42 -2.31
CA HIS A 272 -10.47 -2.71 -2.23
C HIS A 272 -9.01 -2.58 -1.75
N PRO A 273 -8.15 -1.71 -2.34
CA PRO A 273 -6.79 -1.54 -1.84
C PRO A 273 -6.74 -1.12 -0.36
N PHE A 274 -7.61 -0.21 0.06
CA PHE A 274 -7.69 0.19 1.47
C PHE A 274 -8.10 -0.98 2.38
N ARG A 275 -9.06 -1.81 1.96
CA ARG A 275 -9.47 -2.99 2.70
C ARG A 275 -8.32 -3.98 2.83
N VAL A 276 -7.56 -4.23 1.76
CA VAL A 276 -6.39 -5.13 1.77
C VAL A 276 -5.39 -4.67 2.80
N ILE A 277 -4.96 -3.41 2.72
CA ILE A 277 -3.96 -2.86 3.64
C ILE A 277 -4.44 -2.92 5.09
N LYS A 278 -5.70 -2.56 5.36
CA LYS A 278 -6.24 -2.52 6.74
C LYS A 278 -6.56 -3.90 7.32
N ARG A 279 -7.07 -4.83 6.52
CA ARG A 279 -7.65 -6.10 7.00
C ARG A 279 -6.78 -7.31 6.69
N GLN A 280 -6.09 -7.33 5.55
CA GLN A 280 -5.19 -8.42 5.19
C GLN A 280 -3.78 -8.15 5.73
N PHE A 281 -3.28 -6.91 5.62
CA PHE A 281 -1.93 -6.56 6.09
C PHE A 281 -1.89 -6.00 7.52
N GLY A 282 -3.06 -5.65 8.09
CA GLY A 282 -3.17 -5.17 9.47
C GLY A 282 -2.66 -3.74 9.70
N PHE A 283 -2.49 -2.95 8.64
CA PHE A 283 -2.02 -1.57 8.77
C PHE A 283 -3.17 -0.64 9.21
N THR A 284 -3.15 -0.26 10.48
CA THR A 284 -4.21 0.52 11.12
C THR A 284 -3.78 1.92 11.56
N LYS A 285 -2.49 2.12 11.81
CA LYS A 285 -1.90 3.38 12.29
C LYS A 285 -0.49 3.55 11.75
N VAL A 286 -0.06 4.79 11.59
CA VAL A 286 1.34 5.10 11.28
C VAL A 286 2.24 4.75 12.47
N ARG A 287 3.49 4.38 12.18
CA ARG A 287 4.48 3.96 13.18
C ARG A 287 5.75 4.79 13.15
N TYR A 288 6.02 5.45 12.04
CA TYR A 288 7.22 6.26 11.88
C TYR A 288 6.94 7.72 12.24
N ARG A 289 7.99 8.45 12.63
CA ARG A 289 7.96 9.91 12.78
C ARG A 289 8.28 10.56 11.43
N GLY A 290 7.49 11.55 11.03
CA GLY A 290 7.62 12.30 9.80
C GLY A 290 6.77 11.76 8.64
N LEU A 291 6.31 12.67 7.78
CA LEU A 291 5.41 12.36 6.66
C LEU A 291 6.12 11.53 5.59
N ALA A 292 7.39 11.84 5.31
CA ALA A 292 8.16 11.16 4.25
C ALA A 292 8.26 9.64 4.47
N LYS A 293 8.64 9.21 5.69
CA LYS A 293 8.78 7.78 6.03
C LYS A 293 7.45 7.04 5.96
N ASN A 294 6.39 7.65 6.50
CA ASN A 294 5.07 7.06 6.45
C ASN A 294 4.51 7.00 5.02
N THR A 295 4.78 8.01 4.20
CA THR A 295 4.41 8.02 2.78
C THR A 295 5.12 6.88 2.04
N ALA A 296 6.44 6.71 2.24
CA ALA A 296 7.19 5.60 1.66
C ALA A 296 6.60 4.24 2.06
N GLN A 297 6.21 4.06 3.33
CA GLN A 297 5.55 2.83 3.78
C GLN A 297 4.21 2.59 3.08
N ILE A 298 3.38 3.62 2.96
CA ILE A 298 2.06 3.54 2.33
C ILE A 298 2.19 3.20 0.84
N VAL A 299 3.15 3.81 0.14
CA VAL A 299 3.46 3.49 -1.25
C VAL A 299 3.84 2.01 -1.41
N THR A 300 4.74 1.50 -0.56
CA THR A 300 5.08 0.06 -0.54
C THR A 300 3.86 -0.81 -0.28
N LEU A 301 3.02 -0.45 0.69
CA LEU A 301 1.81 -1.21 1.02
C LEU A 301 0.83 -1.28 -0.17
N PHE A 302 0.67 -0.20 -0.94
CA PHE A 302 -0.18 -0.21 -2.13
C PHE A 302 0.43 -1.01 -3.29
N ALA A 303 1.75 -0.96 -3.48
CA ALA A 303 2.43 -1.84 -4.44
C ALA A 303 2.19 -3.32 -4.11
N LEU A 304 2.33 -3.69 -2.83
CA LEU A 304 2.05 -5.04 -2.34
C LEU A 304 0.56 -5.40 -2.42
N SER A 305 -0.33 -4.43 -2.21
CA SER A 305 -1.77 -4.61 -2.37
C SER A 305 -2.13 -4.92 -3.81
N ASN A 306 -1.52 -4.24 -4.78
CA ASN A 306 -1.73 -4.51 -6.20
C ASN A 306 -1.34 -5.96 -6.55
N LEU A 307 -0.14 -6.39 -6.15
CA LEU A 307 0.31 -7.76 -6.33
C LEU A 307 -0.64 -8.75 -5.67
N TRP A 308 -1.10 -8.46 -4.44
CA TRP A 308 -2.05 -9.31 -3.75
C TRP A 308 -3.39 -9.41 -4.49
N MET A 309 -3.96 -8.30 -4.95
CA MET A 309 -5.23 -8.27 -5.67
C MET A 309 -5.13 -9.00 -7.02
N ALA A 310 -4.03 -8.82 -7.74
CA ALA A 310 -3.78 -9.43 -9.05
C ALA A 310 -3.23 -10.85 -8.98
N ARG A 311 -2.82 -11.35 -7.80
CA ARG A 311 -2.01 -12.58 -7.68
C ARG A 311 -2.59 -13.80 -8.38
N ARG A 312 -3.91 -13.98 -8.35
CA ARG A 312 -4.59 -15.12 -8.99
C ARG A 312 -4.49 -15.06 -10.51
N GLN A 313 -4.60 -13.87 -11.08
CA GLN A 313 -4.45 -13.66 -12.52
C GLN A 313 -2.96 -13.81 -12.92
N LEU A 314 -2.05 -13.22 -12.14
CA LEU A 314 -0.61 -13.35 -12.35
C LEU A 314 -0.15 -14.82 -12.34
N ILE A 315 -0.63 -15.62 -11.38
CA ILE A 315 -0.34 -17.05 -11.27
C ILE A 315 -0.86 -17.82 -12.48
N ARG A 316 -2.05 -17.48 -12.99
CA ARG A 316 -2.63 -18.11 -14.19
C ARG A 316 -1.84 -17.78 -15.45
N LEU A 317 -1.32 -16.56 -15.57
CA LEU A 317 -0.52 -16.12 -16.73
C LEU A 317 0.91 -16.69 -16.73
N GLN A 318 1.33 -17.38 -15.67
CA GLN A 318 2.64 -18.04 -15.57
C GLN A 318 2.59 -19.54 -15.93
N GLY A 319 1.39 -20.12 -16.05
CA GLY A 319 1.18 -21.51 -16.44
C GLY A 319 0.54 -21.59 -17.81
#